data_AF-A0A7R7HCW7-F1
#
_entry.id   AF-A0A7R7HCW7-F1
#
_cell.length_a   1.000
_cell.length_b   1.000
_cell.length_c   1.000
_cell.angle_alpha   90.00
_cell.angle_beta   90.00
_cell.angle_gamma   90.00
#
_symmetry.space_group_name_H-M   'P 1'
#
loop_
_entity.id
_entity.type
_entity.pdbx_description
1 polymer ?
#
loop_
_entity_poly.entity_id
_entity_poly.type
_entity_poly.pdbx_seq_one_letter_code
_entity_poly.pdbx_strand_id
1 'polypeptide(L)'
;MEQSYGILAMPGVGFFGMLVIGFLAGWVAERTMNRDHGVLTNILVGIAGSFVGGTLAGLVGIRFYGFLGSLIVAIVGAILILWLFGRSQSSRPQQD
;
A
#
# COMPACT_ATOMS: atom_id res chain seq x y z
N MET A 1 -22.21 -26.21 1.47
CA MET A 1 -20.81 -26.00 1.01
C MET A 1 -20.26 -24.86 1.83
N GLU A 2 -19.41 -25.16 2.81
CA GLU A 2 -18.72 -24.13 3.59
C GLU A 2 -17.58 -23.56 2.74
N GLN A 3 -17.82 -22.46 2.03
CA GLN A 3 -16.72 -21.63 1.57
C GLN A 3 -16.45 -20.62 2.67
N SER A 4 -15.41 -20.89 3.44
CA SER A 4 -14.86 -19.98 4.43
C SER A 4 -14.45 -18.69 3.73
N TYR A 5 -15.37 -17.72 3.70
CA TYR A 5 -15.08 -16.33 3.39
C TYR A 5 -14.39 -15.74 4.62
N GLY A 6 -13.15 -16.20 4.85
CA GLY A 6 -12.27 -15.59 5.83
C GLY A 6 -12.06 -14.11 5.48
N ILE A 7 -11.53 -13.37 6.44
CA ILE A 7 -11.30 -11.91 6.48
C ILE A 7 -10.52 -11.33 5.26
N LEU A 8 -10.19 -12.16 4.27
CA LEU A 8 -9.54 -11.87 2.99
C LEU A 8 -10.51 -11.64 1.81
N ALA A 9 -11.82 -11.85 1.99
CA ALA A 9 -12.82 -11.62 0.95
C ALA A 9 -13.36 -10.18 0.99
N MET A 10 -12.56 -9.21 0.55
CA MET A 10 -13.12 -7.90 0.20
C MET A 10 -13.98 -8.05 -1.08
N PRO A 11 -15.26 -7.66 -1.07
CA PRO A 11 -16.12 -7.78 -2.24
C PRO A 11 -15.63 -6.82 -3.34
N GLY A 12 -15.11 -7.38 -4.44
CA GLY A 12 -14.74 -6.64 -5.66
C GLY A 12 -13.31 -6.85 -6.16
N VAL A 13 -12.36 -7.26 -5.31
CA VAL A 13 -11.00 -7.63 -5.72
C VAL A 13 -10.57 -8.88 -4.95
N GLY A 14 -10.50 -10.03 -5.62
CA GLY A 14 -10.07 -11.28 -4.98
C GLY A 14 -8.64 -11.19 -4.44
N PHE A 15 -8.22 -12.21 -3.67
CA PHE A 15 -6.87 -12.30 -3.07
C PHE A 15 -5.74 -11.96 -4.07
N PHE A 16 -5.82 -12.50 -5.30
CA PHE A 16 -4.87 -12.19 -6.37
C PHE A 16 -4.88 -10.71 -6.76
N GLY A 17 -6.06 -10.06 -6.81
CA GLY A 17 -6.19 -8.64 -7.11
C GLY A 17 -5.53 -7.77 -6.04
N MET A 18 -5.66 -8.14 -4.76
CA MET A 18 -4.97 -7.45 -3.65
C MET A 18 -3.46 -7.54 -3.79
N LEU A 19 -2.91 -8.70 -4.14
CA LEU A 19 -1.47 -8.86 -4.36
C LEU A 19 -0.97 -8.02 -5.53
N VAL A 20 -1.70 -8.00 -6.65
CA VAL A 20 -1.37 -7.17 -7.81
C VAL A 20 -1.43 -5.68 -7.47
N ILE A 21 -2.49 -5.25 -6.80
CA ILE A 21 -2.63 -3.86 -6.34
C ILE A 21 -1.48 -3.50 -5.40
N GLY A 22 -1.16 -4.35 -4.43
CA GLY A 22 -0.07 -4.13 -3.48
C GLY A 22 1.27 -4.00 -4.19
N PHE A 23 1.59 -4.92 -5.10
CA PHE A 23 2.83 -4.84 -5.89
C PHE A 23 2.92 -3.53 -6.69
N LEU A 24 1.87 -3.20 -7.45
CA LEU A 24 1.83 -1.98 -8.27
C LEU A 24 1.92 -0.72 -7.40
N ALA A 25 1.17 -0.67 -6.31
CA ALA A 25 1.15 0.47 -5.41
C ALA A 25 2.51 0.71 -4.74
N GLY A 26 3.14 -0.36 -4.23
CA GLY A 26 4.46 -0.27 -3.62
C GLY A 26 5.54 0.16 -4.61
N TRP A 27 5.52 -0.38 -5.82
CA TRP A 27 6.46 0.00 -6.87
C TRP A 27 6.29 1.46 -7.31
N VAL A 28 5.05 1.93 -7.48
CA VAL A 28 4.79 3.35 -7.81
C VAL A 28 5.24 4.26 -6.66
N ALA A 29 4.96 3.89 -5.42
CA ALA A 29 5.36 4.67 -4.25
C ALA A 29 6.90 4.72 -4.08
N GLU A 30 7.58 3.60 -4.32
CA GLU A 30 9.03 3.50 -4.35
C GLU A 30 9.64 4.47 -5.38
N ARG A 31 9.15 4.42 -6.63
CA ARG A 31 9.64 5.28 -7.71
C ARG A 31 9.37 6.76 -7.42
N THR A 32 8.21 7.06 -6.84
CA THR A 32 7.86 8.43 -6.42
C THR A 32 8.77 8.94 -5.31
N MET A 33 9.22 8.06 -4.42
CA MET A 33 10.14 8.38 -3.32
C MET A 33 11.62 8.30 -3.70
N ASN A 34 11.93 7.97 -4.96
CA ASN A 34 13.29 7.80 -5.49
C ASN A 34 14.14 6.86 -4.61
N ARG A 35 13.56 5.72 -4.22
CA ARG A 35 14.24 4.67 -3.43
C ARG A 35 14.37 3.40 -4.25
N ASP A 36 15.33 2.57 -3.86
CA ASP A 36 15.51 1.22 -4.41
C ASP A 36 15.24 0.19 -3.31
N HIS A 37 14.10 -0.48 -3.42
CA HIS A 37 13.69 -1.60 -2.59
C HIS A 37 13.43 -2.84 -3.45
N GLY A 38 13.44 -4.01 -2.81
CA GLY A 38 13.09 -5.26 -3.48
C GLY A 38 11.59 -5.42 -3.74
N VAL A 39 11.26 -6.33 -4.65
CA VAL A 39 9.87 -6.72 -4.97
C VAL A 39 9.07 -7.09 -3.72
N LEU A 40 9.69 -7.81 -2.77
CA LEU A 40 9.04 -8.19 -1.52
C LEU A 40 8.63 -6.96 -0.69
N THR A 41 9.53 -5.99 -0.56
CA THR A 41 9.25 -4.75 0.17
C THR A 41 8.11 -3.98 -0.49
N ASN A 42 8.08 -3.89 -1.82
CA ASN A 42 7.01 -3.21 -2.54
C ASN A 42 5.65 -3.85 -2.27
N ILE A 43 5.55 -5.19 -2.30
CA ILE A 43 4.31 -5.89 -2.00
C ILE A 43 3.86 -5.61 -0.56
N LEU A 44 4.76 -5.73 0.42
CA LEU A 44 4.45 -5.50 1.83
C LEU A 44 4.01 -4.05 2.09
N VAL A 45 4.75 -3.08 1.54
CA VAL A 45 4.45 -1.66 1.65
C VAL A 45 3.14 -1.32 0.97
N GLY A 46 2.86 -1.89 -0.21
CA GLY A 46 1.60 -1.65 -0.90
C GLY A 46 0.39 -2.26 -0.18
N ILE A 47 0.52 -3.46 0.38
CA ILE A 47 -0.52 -4.06 1.21
C ILE A 47 -0.76 -3.19 2.46
N ALA A 48 0.29 -2.84 3.21
CA ALA A 48 0.17 -1.95 4.36
C ALA A 48 -0.44 -0.58 3.98
N GLY A 49 -0.03 -0.05 2.81
CA GLY A 49 -0.54 1.17 2.23
C GLY A 49 -2.04 1.12 1.94
N SER A 50 -2.57 -0.03 1.51
CA SER A 50 -4.02 -0.18 1.28
C SER A 50 -4.83 -0.01 2.57
N PHE A 51 -4.34 -0.52 3.70
CA PHE A 51 -4.99 -0.34 5.00
C PHE A 51 -4.90 1.11 5.47
N VAL A 52 -3.71 1.72 5.39
CA VAL A 52 -3.49 3.11 5.82
C VAL A 52 -4.30 4.08 4.96
N GLY A 53 -4.17 3.96 3.64
CA GLY A 53 -4.90 4.78 2.68
C GLY A 53 -6.41 4.62 2.80
N GLY A 54 -6.89 3.37 2.96
CA GLY A 54 -8.33 3.10 3.11
C GLY A 54 -8.90 3.71 4.39
N THR A 55 -8.16 3.62 5.49
CA THR A 55 -8.52 4.25 6.76
C THR A 55 -8.60 5.77 6.59
N LEU A 56 -7.59 6.39 5.99
CA LEU A 56 -7.56 7.84 5.75
C LEU A 56 -8.69 8.31 4.82
N ALA A 57 -8.93 7.59 3.73
CA ALA A 57 -10.02 7.89 2.81
C ALA A 57 -11.39 7.82 3.52
N GLY A 58 -11.58 6.80 4.37
CA GLY A 58 -12.77 6.65 5.20
C GLY A 58 -12.97 7.80 6.18
N LEU A 59 -11.91 8.28 6.83
CA LEU A 59 -11.96 9.42 7.75
C LEU A 59 -12.35 10.73 7.06
N VAL A 60 -11.91 10.92 5.81
CA VAL A 60 -12.26 12.11 5.00
C VAL A 60 -13.64 11.95 4.32
N GLY A 61 -14.29 10.79 4.47
CA GLY A 61 -15.59 10.52 3.85
C GLY A 61 -15.53 10.21 2.36
N ILE A 62 -14.34 9.92 1.81
CA ILE A 62 -14.16 9.58 0.40
C ILE A 62 -14.29 8.07 0.23
N ARG A 63 -15.20 7.65 -0.64
CA ARG A 63 -15.41 6.23 -0.96
C ARG A 63 -14.88 5.91 -2.34
N PHE A 64 -13.92 4.99 -2.38
CA PHE A 64 -13.35 4.45 -3.61
C PHE A 64 -13.82 3.01 -3.79
N TYR A 65 -14.14 2.64 -5.03
CA TYR A 65 -14.64 1.30 -5.36
C TYR A 65 -13.88 0.72 -6.55
N GLY A 66 -13.87 -0.62 -6.60
CA GLY A 66 -13.25 -1.37 -7.68
C GLY A 66 -11.73 -1.33 -7.66
N PHE A 67 -11.14 -2.01 -8.65
CA PHE A 67 -9.69 -2.21 -8.75
C PHE A 67 -8.90 -0.89 -8.78
N LEU A 68 -9.33 0.08 -9.61
CA LEU A 68 -8.64 1.36 -9.74
C LEU A 68 -8.73 2.20 -8.46
N GLY A 69 -9.89 2.21 -7.81
CA GLY A 69 -10.08 2.92 -6.54
C GLY A 69 -9.14 2.37 -5.46
N SER A 70 -9.11 1.05 -5.31
CA SER A 70 -8.19 0.38 -4.37
C SER A 70 -6.72 0.63 -4.69
N LEU A 71 -6.35 0.69 -5.98
CA LEU A 71 -4.99 1.00 -6.40
C LEU A 71 -4.57 2.42 -6.03
N ILE A 72 -5.41 3.42 -6.30
CA ILE A 72 -5.14 4.82 -5.95
C ILE A 72 -4.98 4.97 -4.43
N VAL A 73 -5.92 4.39 -3.68
CA VAL A 73 -5.90 4.41 -2.21
C VAL A 73 -4.63 3.75 -1.66
N ALA A 74 -4.25 2.59 -2.21
CA ALA A 74 -3.03 1.89 -1.80
C ALA A 74 -1.76 2.68 -2.14
N ILE A 75 -1.69 3.34 -3.31
CA ILE A 75 -0.56 4.19 -3.70
C ILE A 75 -0.39 5.33 -2.70
N VAL A 76 -1.47 6.06 -2.39
CA VAL A 76 -1.42 7.19 -1.44
C VAL A 76 -0.96 6.71 -0.06
N GLY A 77 -1.52 5.62 0.45
CA GLY A 77 -1.09 5.06 1.74
C GLY A 77 0.36 4.57 1.72
N ALA A 78 0.81 3.92 0.65
CA ALA A 78 2.19 3.44 0.51
C ALA A 78 3.20 4.60 0.47
N ILE A 79 2.88 5.68 -0.26
CA ILE A 79 3.67 6.92 -0.29
C ILE A 79 3.81 7.48 1.13
N LEU A 80 2.71 7.55 1.89
CA LEU A 80 2.73 8.05 3.27
C LEU A 80 3.59 7.18 4.19
N ILE A 81 3.49 5.86 4.09
CA ILE A 81 4.32 4.92 4.87
C ILE A 81 5.80 5.13 4.56
N LEU A 82 6.17 5.14 3.27
CA LEU A 82 7.57 5.33 2.88
C LEU A 82 8.08 6.70 3.31
N TRP A 83 7.28 7.75 3.17
CA TRP A 83 7.65 9.09 3.60
C TRP A 83 7.99 9.13 5.10
N LEU A 84 7.10 8.59 5.95
CA LEU A 84 7.31 8.49 7.40
C LEU A 84 8.54 7.64 7.74
N PHE A 85 8.69 6.49 7.08
CA PHE A 85 9.81 5.59 7.31
C PHE A 85 11.17 6.24 6.94
N GLY A 86 11.23 6.96 5.82
CA GLY A 86 12.46 7.66 5.40
C GLY A 86 12.85 8.77 6.35
N ARG A 87 11.88 9.50 6.91
CA ARG A 87 12.13 10.52 7.94
C ARG A 87 12.73 9.95 9.22
N SER A 88 12.42 8.69 9.55
CA SER A 88 13.04 8.00 10.71
C SER A 88 14.51 7.66 10.47
N GLN A 89 14.90 7.41 9.20
CA GLN A 89 16.25 6.93 8.85
C GLN A 89 17.29 8.04 8.66
N SER A 90 16.90 9.31 8.60
CA SER A 90 17.82 10.45 8.45
C SER A 90 18.66 10.79 9.71
N SER A 91 18.86 9.82 10.62
CA SER A 91 19.67 9.97 11.84
C SER A 91 20.99 9.17 11.82
N ARG A 92 21.43 8.64 10.66
CA ARG A 92 22.77 8.05 10.56
C ARG A 92 23.77 9.12 10.15
N PRO A 93 24.73 9.50 11.02
CA PRO A 93 25.81 10.40 10.64
C PRO A 93 26.54 9.77 9.46
N GLN A 94 26.63 10.52 8.37
CA GLN A 94 27.59 10.31 7.29
C GLN A 94 28.98 10.28 7.97
N GLN A 95 29.54 9.09 8.17
CA GLN A 95 30.96 8.96 8.51
C GLN A 95 31.70 8.79 7.20
N ASP A 96 32.57 9.78 6.97
CA ASP A 96 33.38 10.02 5.77
C ASP A 96 34.24 8.83 5.33
#